data_AF-A6N984-F1
#
_entry.id   AF-A6N984-F1
#
_cell.length_a   1.000
_cell.length_b   1.000
_cell.length_c   1.000
_cell.angle_alpha   90.00
_cell.angle_beta   90.00
_cell.angle_gamma   90.00
#
_symmetry.space_group_name_H-M   'P 1'
#
loop_
_entity.id
_entity.type
_entity.pdbx_description
1 polymer ?
#
loop_
_entity_poly.entity_id
_entity_poly.type
_entity_poly.pdbx_seq_one_letter_code
_entity_poly.pdbx_strand_id
1 'polypeptide(L)'
;VASCLRERPESQSPLDWQKRKRIALGSARGLAYLHDHCDPKIIHRDVKAANILLDEEYEAVVGDFGLAKLMDYKDTHVTTAVRGTIGHIAPEYLSTGKSSE
;
A
#
# COMPACT_ATOMS: atom_id res chain seq x y z
N VAL A 1 -8.33 10.93 -13.35
CA VAL A 1 -8.58 9.56 -13.84
C VAL A 1 -7.51 8.69 -13.21
N ALA A 2 -7.89 7.77 -12.32
CA ALA A 2 -6.98 6.78 -11.73
C ALA A 2 -7.79 5.49 -11.62
N SER A 3 -7.67 4.62 -12.61
CA SER A 3 -8.42 3.36 -12.63
C SER A 3 -7.77 2.38 -11.69
N CYS A 4 -8.44 2.05 -10.59
CA CYS A 4 -8.02 1.01 -9.66
C CYS A 4 -7.77 -0.30 -10.41
N LEU A 5 -6.77 -1.08 -9.99
CA LEU A 5 -6.46 -2.41 -10.54
C LEU A 5 -7.67 -3.38 -10.55
N ARG A 6 -8.73 -3.07 -9.79
CA ARG A 6 -9.94 -3.89 -9.63
C ARG A 6 -11.08 -3.53 -10.59
N GLU A 7 -11.14 -2.30 -11.10
CA GLU A 7 -12.29 -1.77 -11.86
C GLU A 7 -11.91 -1.39 -13.29
N ARG A 8 -11.04 -2.19 -13.92
CA ARG A 8 -10.76 -2.02 -15.35
C ARG A 8 -11.97 -2.49 -16.17
N PRO A 9 -12.45 -1.70 -17.13
CA PRO A 9 -13.52 -2.13 -18.04
C PRO A 9 -13.17 -3.47 -18.69
N GLU A 10 -14.16 -4.35 -18.88
CA GLU A 10 -13.95 -5.64 -19.57
C GLU A 10 -13.44 -5.47 -21.01
N SER A 11 -13.67 -4.30 -21.62
CA SER A 11 -13.16 -3.92 -22.93
C SER A 11 -11.66 -3.55 -22.95
N GLN A 12 -11.04 -3.38 -21.77
CA GLN A 12 -9.64 -3.04 -21.65
C GLN A 12 -8.78 -4.30 -21.69
N SER A 13 -7.72 -4.28 -22.51
CA SER A 13 -6.78 -5.40 -22.58
C SER A 13 -6.19 -5.72 -21.18
N PRO A 14 -6.01 -7.01 -20.86
CA PRO A 14 -5.36 -7.41 -19.61
C PRO A 14 -3.97 -6.79 -19.46
N LEU A 15 -3.56 -6.55 -18.21
CA LEU A 15 -2.18 -6.19 -17.92
C LEU A 15 -1.25 -7.33 -18.31
N ASP A 16 -0.38 -7.08 -19.28
CA ASP A 16 0.73 -7.96 -19.58
C ASP A 16 1.71 -8.05 -18.40
N TRP A 17 2.55 -9.07 -18.43
CA TRP A 17 3.47 -9.36 -17.32
C TRP A 17 4.48 -8.24 -17.08
N GLN A 18 4.92 -7.55 -18.13
CA GLN A 18 5.91 -6.50 -18.02
C GLN A 18 5.33 -5.29 -17.27
N LYS A 19 4.08 -4.93 -17.56
CA LYS A 19 3.34 -3.91 -16.81
C LYS A 19 3.15 -4.32 -15.36
N ARG A 20 2.75 -5.57 -15.07
CA ARG A 20 2.60 -6.05 -13.68
C ARG A 20 3.90 -5.95 -12.88
N LYS A 21 5.04 -6.27 -13.49
CA LYS A 21 6.36 -6.09 -12.87
C LYS A 21 6.67 -4.63 -12.57
N ARG A 22 6.39 -3.72 -13.52
CA ARG A 22 6.57 -2.28 -13.32
C ARG A 22 5.73 -1.77 -12.15
N ILE A 23 4.46 -2.19 -12.11
CA ILE A 23 3.51 -1.83 -11.05
C ILE A 23 4.02 -2.32 -9.69
N ALA A 24 4.40 -3.59 -9.58
CA ALA A 24 4.93 -4.14 -8.33
C ALA A 24 6.18 -3.39 -7.84
N LEU A 25 7.09 -3.06 -8.76
CA LEU A 25 8.30 -2.30 -8.44
C LEU A 25 7.99 -0.86 -7.99
N GLY A 26 7.08 -0.17 -8.68
CA GLY A 26 6.66 1.18 -8.33
C GLY A 26 5.97 1.23 -6.96
N SER A 27 5.03 0.31 -6.70
CA SER A 27 4.39 0.17 -5.39
C SER A 27 5.41 -0.09 -4.27
N ALA A 28 6.35 -1.01 -4.49
CA ALA A 28 7.38 -1.33 -3.50
C ALA A 28 8.31 -0.14 -3.21
N ARG A 29 8.66 0.65 -4.24
CA ARG A 29 9.44 1.90 -4.05
C ARG A 29 8.67 2.93 -3.25
N GLY A 30 7.38 3.10 -3.52
CA GLY A 30 6.51 3.98 -2.74
C GLY A 30 6.47 3.57 -1.26
N LEU A 31 6.28 2.28 -0.98
CA LEU A 31 6.27 1.76 0.40
C LEU A 31 7.64 1.91 1.08
N ALA A 32 8.74 1.59 0.40
CA ALA A 32 10.09 1.79 0.94
C ALA A 32 10.37 3.26 1.27
N TYR A 33 9.88 4.19 0.45
CA TYR A 33 9.99 5.62 0.77
C TYR A 33 9.27 5.97 2.07
N LEU A 34 8.03 5.49 2.25
CA LEU A 34 7.24 5.75 3.46
C LEU A 34 7.88 5.19 4.73
N HIS A 35 8.52 4.02 4.64
CA HIS A 35 9.10 3.32 5.79
C HIS A 35 10.51 3.81 6.12
N ASP A 36 11.34 4.08 5.10
CA ASP A 36 12.76 4.34 5.32
C ASP A 36 13.15 5.82 5.18
N HIS A 37 12.36 6.64 4.47
CA HIS A 37 12.75 8.00 4.06
C HIS A 37 11.83 9.11 4.57
N CYS A 38 10.73 8.79 5.25
CA CYS A 38 9.87 9.77 5.91
C CYS A 38 10.20 9.88 7.41
N ASP A 39 10.26 11.10 7.93
CA ASP A 39 10.44 11.35 9.36
C ASP A 39 9.24 12.14 9.94
N PRO A 40 8.40 11.53 10.80
CA PRO A 40 8.45 10.12 11.25
C PRO A 40 8.02 9.13 10.15
N LYS A 41 8.36 7.85 10.34
CA LYS A 41 7.99 6.74 9.43
C LYS A 41 6.49 6.66 9.25
N ILE A 42 6.03 6.27 8.07
CA ILE A 42 4.60 6.20 7.74
C ILE A 42 4.20 4.74 7.46
N ILE A 43 3.43 4.15 8.37
CA ILE A 43 2.81 2.84 8.14
C ILE A 43 1.48 3.06 7.40
N HIS A 44 1.36 2.54 6.18
CA HIS A 44 0.15 2.74 5.36
C HIS A 44 -1.10 2.02 5.90
N ARG A 45 -0.93 0.79 6.41
CA ARG A 45 -2.00 -0.10 6.97
C ARG A 45 -3.15 -0.53 6.05
N ASP A 46 -3.13 -0.19 4.76
CA ASP A 46 -4.18 -0.61 3.81
C ASP A 46 -3.63 -0.83 2.40
N VAL A 47 -2.48 -1.50 2.31
CA VAL A 47 -1.86 -1.87 1.03
C VAL A 47 -2.69 -2.98 0.38
N LYS A 48 -3.30 -2.66 -0.76
CA LYS A 48 -4.11 -3.59 -1.57
C LYS A 48 -4.18 -3.09 -3.00
N ALA A 49 -4.55 -3.96 -3.94
CA ALA A 49 -4.62 -3.60 -5.36
C ALA A 49 -5.55 -2.40 -5.63
N ALA A 50 -6.62 -2.23 -4.86
CA ALA A 50 -7.53 -1.08 -5.00
C ALA A 50 -6.89 0.27 -4.60
N ASN A 51 -5.82 0.24 -3.80
CA ASN A 51 -5.10 1.43 -3.33
C ASN A 51 -3.79 1.66 -4.09
N ILE A 52 -3.52 0.86 -5.13
CA ILE A 52 -2.46 1.14 -6.10
C ILE A 52 -3.09 1.73 -7.34
N LEU A 53 -2.90 3.04 -7.50
CA LEU A 53 -3.37 3.81 -8.64
C LEU A 53 -2.36 3.71 -9.78
N LEU A 54 -2.86 3.78 -11.00
CA LEU A 54 -2.05 3.76 -12.21
C LEU A 54 -2.28 5.06 -12.99
N ASP A 55 -1.21 5.68 -13.45
CA ASP A 55 -1.27 6.77 -14.42
C ASP A 55 -1.34 6.25 -15.88
N GLU A 56 -1.25 7.17 -16.83
CA GLU A 56 -1.34 6.86 -18.27
C GLU A 56 -0.16 5.99 -18.76
N GLU A 57 0.98 6.06 -18.06
CA GLU A 57 2.20 5.29 -18.34
C GLU A 57 2.28 3.95 -17.59
N TYR A 58 1.24 3.59 -16.84
CA TYR A 58 1.20 2.43 -15.94
C TYR A 58 2.25 2.49 -14.82
N GLU A 59 2.64 3.68 -14.38
CA GLU A 59 3.40 3.84 -13.14
C GLU A 59 2.47 3.70 -11.94
N ALA A 60 2.97 3.02 -10.92
CA ALA A 60 2.22 2.77 -9.70
C ALA A 60 2.36 3.92 -8.72
N VAL A 61 1.22 4.41 -8.24
CA VAL A 61 1.12 5.41 -7.18
C VAL A 61 0.38 4.79 -6.01
N VAL A 62 1.03 4.78 -4.84
CA VAL A 62 0.41 4.33 -3.59
C VAL A 62 -0.58 5.41 -3.13
N GLY A 63 -1.85 5.04 -2.95
CA GLY A 63 -2.94 5.94 -2.58
C GLY A 63 -3.72 5.47 -1.36
N ASP A 64 -4.68 6.30 -0.91
CA ASP A 64 -5.51 6.09 0.28
C ASP A 64 -4.74 5.94 1.61
N PHE A 65 -4.32 7.09 2.14
CA PHE A 65 -3.67 7.19 3.45
C PHE A 65 -4.67 7.36 4.60
N GLY A 66 -5.97 7.09 4.40
CA GLY A 66 -7.00 7.30 5.43
C GLY A 66 -6.78 6.46 6.70
N LEU A 67 -6.04 5.35 6.56
CA LEU A 67 -5.63 4.49 7.66
C LEU A 67 -4.15 4.65 8.03
N ALA A 68 -3.40 5.55 7.43
CA ALA A 68 -1.97 5.67 7.70
C ALA A 68 -1.67 6.02 9.17
N LYS A 69 -0.48 5.67 9.64
CA LYS A 69 -0.03 5.95 11.01
C LYS A 69 1.44 6.33 11.03
N LEU A 70 1.76 7.36 11.81
CA LEU A 70 3.13 7.78 12.07
C LEU A 70 3.77 6.89 13.14
N MET A 71 5.03 6.50 12.93
CA MET A 71 5.87 5.71 13.84
C MET A 71 7.24 6.39 13.96
N ASP A 72 7.73 6.61 15.18
CA ASP A 72 9.08 7.15 15.38
C ASP A 72 10.12 6.12 14.91
N TYR A 73 11.26 6.55 14.37
CA TYR A 73 12.35 5.65 13.96
C TYR A 73 12.89 4.78 15.11
N LYS A 74 12.71 5.21 16.36
CA LYS A 74 13.11 4.45 17.56
C LYS A 74 12.12 3.33 17.91
N ASP A 75 10.90 3.39 17.38
CA ASP A 75 9.86 2.43 17.66
C ASP A 75 9.93 1.25 16.69
N THR A 76 9.65 0.06 17.22
CA THR A 76 9.52 -1.17 16.41
C THR A 76 8.07 -1.43 15.96
N HIS A 77 7.11 -0.75 16.59
CA HIS A 77 5.69 -0.92 16.32
C HIS A 77 4.89 0.26 16.89
N VAL A 78 3.68 0.44 16.39
CA VAL A 78 2.67 1.33 16.96
C VAL A 78 1.50 0.51 17.46
N THR A 79 1.13 0.70 18.73
CA THR A 79 -0.11 0.13 19.27
C THR A 79 -1.29 0.98 18.82
N THR A 80 -2.23 0.40 18.09
CA THR A 80 -3.36 1.11 17.49
C THR A 80 -4.52 0.16 17.21
N ALA A 81 -5.75 0.68 17.21
CA ALA A 81 -6.92 -0.12 16.86
C ALA A 81 -6.72 -0.82 15.51
N VAL A 82 -7.06 -2.11 15.45
CA VAL A 82 -6.91 -2.91 14.22
C VAL A 82 -7.82 -2.36 13.14
N ARG A 83 -7.22 -1.87 12.06
CA ARG A 83 -7.90 -1.33 10.87
C ARG A 83 -7.16 -1.82 9.63
N GLY A 84 -7.90 -1.96 8.53
CA GLY A 84 -7.38 -2.40 7.24
C GLY A 84 -8.39 -3.30 6.52
N THR A 85 -8.01 -3.80 5.36
CA THR A 85 -8.84 -4.71 4.57
C THR A 85 -8.63 -6.17 4.98
N ILE A 86 -9.69 -6.88 5.37
CA ILE A 86 -9.64 -8.32 5.70
C ILE A 86 -8.97 -9.10 4.56
N GLY A 87 -8.07 -10.03 4.92
CA GLY A 87 -7.22 -10.77 3.97
C GLY A 87 -5.91 -10.06 3.59
N HIS A 88 -5.75 -8.78 3.94
CA HIS A 88 -4.50 -8.02 3.78
C HIS A 88 -3.90 -7.55 5.12
N ILE A 89 -4.63 -7.71 6.23
CA ILE A 89 -4.12 -7.41 7.57
C ILE A 89 -3.20 -8.56 8.02
N ALA A 90 -2.03 -8.21 8.52
CA ALA A 90 -1.07 -9.16 9.05
C ALA A 90 -1.61 -9.86 10.33
N PRO A 91 -1.38 -11.18 10.52
CA PRO A 91 -1.95 -11.95 11.63
C PRO A 91 -1.48 -11.48 13.01
N GLU A 92 -0.24 -11.01 13.13
CA GLU A 92 0.31 -10.42 14.34
C GLU A 92 -0.40 -9.10 14.71
N TYR A 93 -0.79 -8.30 13.72
CA TYR A 93 -1.53 -7.07 13.98
C TYR A 93 -2.97 -7.38 14.44
N LEU A 94 -3.62 -8.38 13.84
CA LEU A 94 -4.96 -8.84 14.27
C LEU A 94 -4.96 -9.33 15.73
N SER A 95 -3.90 -10.01 16.15
CA SER A 95 -3.82 -10.62 17.49
C SER A 95 -3.34 -9.66 18.58
N THR A 96 -2.46 -8.72 18.25
CA THR A 96 -1.77 -7.88 19.26
C THR A 96 -2.18 -6.41 19.22
N GLY A 97 -2.82 -5.94 18.14
CA GLY A 97 -3.05 -4.51 17.92
C GLY A 97 -1.78 -3.70 17.66
N LYS A 98 -0.65 -4.36 17.39
CA LYS A 98 0.63 -3.74 17.07
C LYS A 98 0.86 -3.79 15.57
N SER A 99 1.00 -2.61 14.95
CA SER A 99 1.35 -2.47 13.54
C SER A 99 2.81 -2.08 13.42
N SER A 100 3.55 -2.74 12.54
CA SER A 100 4.87 -2.30 12.08
C SER A 100 4.78 -1.79 10.64
N GLU A 101 5.88 -1.22 10.17
CA GLU A 101 6.17 -1.04 8.74
C GLU A 101 6.28 -2.39 8.01
#